data_AF-A0AAW1B001-F1
#
_entry.id   AF-A0AAW1B001-F1
#
_cell.length_a   1.000
_cell.length_b   1.000
_cell.length_c   1.000
_cell.angle_alpha   90.00
_cell.angle_beta   90.00
_cell.angle_gamma   90.00
#
_symmetry.space_group_name_H-M   'P 1'
#
loop_
_entity.id
_entity.type
_entity.pdbx_description
1 polymer ?
#
loop_
_entity_poly.entity_id
_entity_poly.type
_entity_poly.pdbx_seq_one_letter_code
_entity_poly.pdbx_strand_id
1 'polypeptide(L)' 'MDPDQEEFSSYSGEYGGNGGDSFDQSSNQFEDPISAMKIRLNDRSILSIQVRYGDTWSSTEGSTAGHPSDMHLSFGEGLV' A
#
# COMPACT_ATOMS: atom_id res chain seq x y z
N MET A 1 -13.92 -25.54 18.32
CA MET A 1 -12.93 -24.93 17.42
C MET A 1 -12.79 -25.89 16.26
N ASP A 2 -13.19 -25.45 15.06
CA ASP A 2 -13.00 -26.25 13.84
C ASP A 2 -11.51 -26.31 13.50
N PRO A 3 -10.95 -27.48 13.19
CA PRO A 3 -9.53 -27.63 12.85
C PRO A 3 -9.15 -27.10 11.45
N ASP A 4 -10.10 -26.61 10.66
CA ASP A 4 -9.93 -26.23 9.25
C ASP A 4 -9.97 -24.70 9.00
N GLN A 5 -9.58 -23.88 9.98
CA GLN A 5 -9.26 -22.47 9.67
C GLN A 5 -7.86 -22.41 9.04
N GLU A 6 -7.78 -22.64 7.73
CA GLU A 6 -6.59 -22.30 6.96
C GLU A 6 -6.36 -20.78 7.04
N GLU A 7 -5.25 -20.38 7.64
CA GLU A 7 -4.80 -19.00 7.68
C GLU A 7 -4.24 -18.64 6.31
N PHE A 8 -5.07 -18.07 5.44
CA PHE A 8 -4.68 -17.67 4.07
C PHE A 8 -3.84 -16.39 4.00
N SER A 9 -3.61 -15.71 5.13
CA SER A 9 -2.76 -14.52 5.17
C SER A 9 -1.29 -14.88 5.22
N SER A 10 -0.48 -14.15 4.44
CA SER A 10 0.98 -14.21 4.52
C SER A 10 1.55 -12.80 4.51
N TYR A 11 2.81 -12.66 4.91
CA TYR A 11 3.53 -11.40 4.96
C TYR A 11 4.87 -11.52 4.22
N SER A 12 5.14 -10.54 3.35
CA SER A 12 6.41 -10.43 2.62
C SER A 12 7.12 -9.13 3.01
N GLY A 13 8.23 -9.22 3.74
CA GLY A 13 8.99 -8.06 4.22
C GLY A 13 9.86 -8.38 5.44
N GLU A 14 10.44 -7.38 6.11
CA GLU A 14 10.59 -5.98 5.67
C GLU A 14 11.73 -5.84 4.65
N TYR A 15 11.56 -4.98 3.65
CA TYR A 15 12.60 -4.69 2.66
C TYR A 15 13.04 -3.23 2.80
N GLY A 16 14.29 -2.99 3.19
CA GLY A 16 14.82 -1.63 3.37
C GLY A 16 15.82 -1.53 4.51
N GLY A 17 15.92 -0.34 5.11
CA GLY A 17 16.71 -0.08 6.31
C GLY A 17 15.84 0.40 7.47
N ASN A 18 16.44 0.57 8.65
CA ASN A 18 15.71 0.80 9.91
C ASN A 18 15.47 2.30 10.24
N GLY A 19 15.38 3.15 9.22
CA GLY A 19 15.22 4.60 9.41
C GLY A 19 13.76 5.06 9.22
N GLY A 20 13.40 6.19 9.81
CA GLY A 20 12.05 6.75 9.72
C GLY A 20 11.09 6.21 10.78
N ASP A 21 9.80 6.48 10.58
CA ASP A 21 8.70 5.98 11.41
C ASP A 21 8.01 4.80 10.72
N SER A 22 7.48 3.86 11.51
CA SER A 22 6.67 2.77 10.97
C SER A 22 5.29 3.26 10.54
N PHE A 23 4.73 2.63 9.51
CA PHE A 23 3.35 2.82 9.08
C PHE A 23 2.71 1.46 8.83
N ASP A 24 1.39 1.38 9.00
CA ASP A 24 0.59 0.19 8.72
C ASP A 24 -0.75 0.61 8.13
N GLN A 25 -1.21 -0.13 7.12
CA GLN A 25 -2.47 0.15 6.41
C GLN A 25 -3.45 -1.02 6.51
N SER A 26 -3.26 -1.93 7.48
CA SER A 26 -4.08 -3.14 7.62
C SER A 26 -5.56 -2.83 7.82
N SER A 27 -5.92 -1.75 8.51
CA SER A 27 -7.32 -1.34 8.73
C SER A 27 -8.01 -0.88 7.45
N ASN A 28 -7.26 -0.39 6.46
CA ASN A 28 -7.84 0.19 5.25
C ASN A 28 -8.46 -0.88 4.35
N GLN A 29 -8.11 -2.16 4.57
CA GLN A 29 -8.72 -3.28 3.86
C GLN A 29 -10.23 -3.42 4.12
N PHE A 30 -10.75 -2.83 5.22
CA PHE A 30 -12.17 -2.86 5.54
C PHE A 30 -12.99 -1.84 4.74
N GLU A 31 -12.34 -0.88 4.08
CA GLU A 31 -13.01 0.11 3.23
C GLU A 31 -13.43 -0.53 1.91
N ASP A 32 -12.46 -1.08 1.16
CA ASP A 32 -12.66 -1.76 -0.12
C ASP A 32 -11.32 -2.33 -0.64
N PRO A 33 -11.30 -3.14 -1.71
CA PRO A 33 -10.07 -3.62 -2.34
C PRO A 33 -9.16 -2.48 -2.85
N ILE A 34 -7.87 -2.75 -2.98
CA ILE A 34 -6.93 -1.80 -3.60
C ILE A 34 -7.39 -1.52 -5.03
N SER A 35 -7.48 -0.24 -5.40
CA SER A 35 -7.94 0.22 -6.71
C SER A 35 -6.98 1.14 -7.43
N ALA A 36 -6.01 1.74 -6.72
CA ALA A 36 -4.98 2.59 -7.29
C ALA A 36 -3.80 2.77 -6.33
N MET A 37 -2.68 3.25 -6.86
CA MET A 37 -1.48 3.60 -6.11
C MET A 37 -0.89 4.92 -6.63
N LYS A 38 -0.34 5.71 -5.71
CA LYS A 38 0.52 6.86 -6.01
C LYS A 38 1.90 6.63 -5.43
N ILE A 39 2.91 6.86 -6.25
CA ILE A 39 4.30 6.81 -5.82
C ILE A 39 4.95 8.16 -6.15
N ARG A 40 5.62 8.76 -5.17
CA ARG A 40 6.54 9.88 -5.41
C ARG A 40 7.96 9.37 -5.45
N LEU A 41 8.74 9.91 -6.36
CA LEU A 41 10.13 9.51 -6.57
C LEU A 41 10.99 10.73 -6.86
N ASN A 42 12.28 10.60 -6.57
CA ASN A 42 13.33 11.44 -7.11
C ASN A 42 14.33 10.55 -7.90
N ASP A 43 15.45 11.12 -8.32
CA ASP A 43 16.47 10.42 -9.10
C ASP A 43 17.12 9.21 -8.39
N ARG A 44 16.85 9.00 -7.09
CA ARG A 44 17.56 8.01 -6.25
C ARG A 44 16.65 7.10 -5.44
N SER A 45 15.43 7.51 -5.12
CA SER A 45 14.61 6.84 -4.12
C SER A 45 13.12 7.07 -4.33
N ILE A 46 12.33 6.12 -3.85
CA ILE A 46 10.90 6.33 -3.56
C ILE A 46 10.81 7.26 -2.34
N LEU A 47 10.01 8.31 -2.46
CA LEU A 47 9.84 9.35 -1.45
C LEU A 47 8.59 9.15 -0.60
N SER A 48 7.51 8.70 -1.23
CA SER A 48 6.26 8.39 -0.53
C SER A 48 5.41 7.40 -1.30
N ILE A 49 4.52 6.73 -0.55
CA ILE A 49 3.50 5.84 -1.09
C ILE A 49 2.14 6.29 -0.57
N GLN A 50 1.13 6.18 -1.42
CA GLN A 50 -0.28 6.31 -1.05
C GLN A 50 -1.06 5.22 -1.79
N VAL A 51 -1.97 4.53 -1.11
CA VAL A 51 -2.76 3.45 -1.68
C VAL A 51 -4.23 3.86 -1.65
N ARG A 52 -4.97 3.53 -2.70
CA ARG A 52 -6.41 3.74 -2.77
C ARG A 52 -7.14 2.43 -2.50
N TYR A 53 -8.08 2.46 -1.58
CA TYR A 53 -8.97 1.36 -1.22
C TYR A 53 -10.38 1.77 -1.66
N GLY A 54 -10.94 1.07 -2.64
CA GLY A 54 -12.18 1.46 -3.32
C GLY A 54 -12.05 2.85 -3.92
N ASP A 55 -12.77 3.82 -3.37
CA ASP A 55 -12.71 5.22 -3.82
C ASP A 55 -11.86 6.17 -2.96
N THR A 56 -11.36 5.70 -1.82
CA THR A 56 -10.70 6.50 -0.79
C THR A 56 -9.18 6.33 -0.83
N TRP A 57 -8.45 7.45 -0.84
CA TRP A 57 -7.00 7.45 -0.70
C TRP A 57 -6.61 7.39 0.77
N SER A 58 -5.62 6.57 1.10
CA SER A 58 -5.02 6.52 2.43
C SER A 58 -4.14 7.75 2.71
N SER A 59 -3.56 7.83 3.91
CA SER A 59 -2.53 8.84 4.21
C SER A 59 -1.33 8.70 3.28
N THR A 60 -0.66 9.82 3.00
CA THR A 60 0.63 9.78 2.30
C THR A 60 1.72 9.39 3.30
N GLU A 61 2.34 8.23 3.10
CA GLU A 61 3.42 7.75 3.94
C GLU A 61 4.75 8.15 3.32
N GLY A 62 5.47 9.07 3.98
CA GLY A 62 6.74 9.64 3.50
C GLY A 62 6.65 11.12 3.10
N SER A 63 7.58 11.57 2.25
CA SER A 63 7.72 12.98 1.88
C SER A 63 6.73 13.41 0.79
N THR A 64 6.17 14.60 0.92
CA THR A 64 5.30 15.21 -0.10
C THR A 64 6.05 16.03 -1.16
N ALA A 65 7.39 15.97 -1.19
CA ALA A 65 8.20 16.68 -2.18
C ALA A 65 8.04 16.06 -3.59
N GLY A 66 8.06 16.91 -4.62
CA GLY A 66 7.94 16.48 -6.02
C GLY A 66 6.50 16.21 -6.47
N HIS A 67 6.35 15.50 -7.60
CA HIS A 67 5.05 15.17 -8.18
C HIS A 67 4.82 13.64 -8.10
N PRO A 68 3.61 13.20 -7.69
CA PRO A 68 3.28 11.79 -7.71
C PRO A 68 3.07 11.28 -9.14
N SER A 69 3.33 9.99 -9.33
CA SER A 69 2.84 9.22 -10.47
C SER A 69 1.75 8.28 -10.02
N ASP A 70 0.64 8.29 -10.74
CA ASP A 70 -0.57 7.52 -10.45
C ASP A 70 -0.64 6.25 -11.31
N MET A 71 -1.05 5.15 -10.69
CA MET A 71 -1.43 3.89 -11.35
C MET A 71 -2.83 3.52 -10.87
N HIS A 72 -3.77 3.35 -11.80
CA HIS A 72 -5.12 2.86 -11.51
C HIS A 72 -5.27 1.43 -11.98
N LEU A 73 -5.89 0.60 -11.14
CA LEU A 73 -6.23 -0.77 -11.49
C LEU A 73 -7.57 -0.80 -12.23
N SER A 74 -7.68 -1.72 -13.18
CA SER A 74 -8.93 -2.03 -13.85
C SER A 74 -9.88 -2.78 -12.91
N PHE A 75 -11.17 -2.81 -13.24
CA PHE A 75 -12.15 -3.56 -12.45
C PHE A 75 -11.78 -5.06 -12.39
N GLY A 76 -11.62 -5.59 -11.17
CA GLY A 76 -11.23 -6.98 -10.92
C GLY A 76 -9.74 -7.28 -11.08
N GLU A 77 -8.91 -6.28 -11.41
CA GLU A 77 -7.45 -6.40 -11.37
C GLU A 77 -6.97 -6.38 -9.92
N GLY A 78 -5.98 -7.21 -9.60
CA GLY A 78 -5.36 -7.29 -8.28
C GLY A 78 -3.85 -7.36 -8.40
N LEU A 79 -3.15 -7.03 -7.31
CA LEU A 79 -1.71 -7.21 -7.18
C LEU A 79 -1.42 -8.68 -6.82
N VAL A 80 -0.44 -9.30 -7.47
CA VAL A 80 -0.08 -10.71 -7.30
C VAL A 80 1.41 -10.90 -7.02
#